data_AF-A0A6I2N929-F1
#
_entry.id   AF-A0A6I2N929-F1
#
_cell.length_a   1.000
_cell.length_b   1.000
_cell.length_c   1.000
_cell.angle_alpha   90.00
_cell.angle_beta   90.00
_cell.angle_gamma   90.00
#
_symmetry.space_group_name_H-M   'P 1'
#
loop_
_entity.id
_entity.type
_entity.pdbx_description
1 polymer ?
#
loop_
_entity_poly.entity_id
_entity_poly.type
_entity_poly.pdbx_seq_one_letter_code
_entity_poly.pdbx_strand_id
1 'polypeptide(L)'
;MNKVGRINMLVDITPAQLHYLRFLEAHKIKEEPMVYVSQNKAFQRFGRANVERWREQGKVRAFQRPQMVEYMMNELLKAAENQQDYF
;
A
#
# COMPACT_ATOMS: atom_id res chain seq x y z
N MET A 1 -14.48 -34.16 -8.30
CA MET A 1 -13.43 -33.58 -9.16
C MET A 1 -13.84 -32.17 -9.54
N ASN A 2 -13.01 -31.18 -9.19
CA ASN A 2 -13.23 -29.74 -9.38
C ASN A 2 -13.22 -29.32 -10.85
N LYS A 3 -14.13 -28.42 -11.25
CA LYS A 3 -13.82 -27.26 -12.10
C LYS A 3 -14.79 -26.12 -11.75
N VAL A 4 -14.38 -25.26 -10.81
CA VAL A 4 -15.02 -23.96 -10.61
C VAL A 4 -14.73 -23.14 -11.87
N GLY A 5 -15.79 -22.77 -12.60
CA GLY A 5 -15.71 -21.97 -13.81
C GLY A 5 -15.05 -20.63 -13.51
N ARG A 6 -13.95 -20.34 -14.20
CA ARG A 6 -13.33 -19.01 -14.21
C ARG A 6 -14.34 -18.06 -14.86
N ILE A 7 -14.82 -17.08 -14.10
CA ILE A 7 -15.66 -16.01 -14.63
C ILE A 7 -14.76 -15.14 -15.53
N ASN A 8 -14.90 -15.27 -16.85
CA ASN A 8 -14.28 -14.37 -17.81
C ASN A 8 -15.04 -13.04 -17.76
N MET A 9 -14.55 -12.06 -17.00
CA MET A 9 -14.88 -10.66 -17.25
C MET A 9 -14.18 -10.23 -18.54
N LEU A 10 -14.91 -10.17 -19.64
CA LEU A 10 -14.48 -9.47 -20.85
C LEU A 10 -14.53 -7.97 -20.54
N VAL A 11 -13.36 -7.39 -20.26
CA VAL A 11 -13.19 -5.95 -20.13
C VAL A 11 -12.78 -5.43 -21.51
N ASP A 12 -13.57 -4.53 -22.10
CA ASP A 12 -13.24 -3.88 -23.37
C ASP A 12 -12.03 -2.96 -23.18
N ILE A 13 -10.83 -3.52 -23.34
CA ILE A 13 -9.57 -2.77 -23.21
C ILE A 13 -9.01 -2.44 -24.58
N THR A 14 -8.60 -1.20 -24.76
CA THR A 14 -7.92 -0.77 -25.98
C THR A 14 -6.59 -1.51 -26.15
N PRO A 15 -6.08 -1.65 -27.39
CA PRO A 15 -4.77 -2.26 -27.62
C PRO A 15 -3.63 -1.61 -26.80
N ALA A 16 -3.71 -0.30 -26.54
CA ALA A 16 -2.75 0.43 -25.72
C ALA A 16 -2.84 0.02 -24.24
N GLN A 17 -4.05 -0.12 -23.69
CA GLN A 17 -4.25 -0.59 -22.31
C GLN A 17 -3.84 -2.05 -22.14
N LEU A 18 -4.12 -2.90 -23.12
CA LEU A 18 -3.61 -4.27 -23.13
C LEU A 18 -2.08 -4.31 -23.18
N HIS A 19 -1.46 -3.45 -23.99
CA HIS A 19 -0.01 -3.33 -24.04
C HIS A 19 0.56 -2.84 -22.69
N TYR A 20 -0.10 -1.90 -22.02
CA TYR A 20 0.27 -1.43 -20.69
C TYR A 20 0.14 -2.52 -19.61
N LEU A 21 -0.94 -3.29 -19.61
CA LEU A 21 -1.11 -4.42 -18.68
C LEU A 21 -0.09 -5.52 -18.94
N ARG A 22 0.17 -5.85 -20.21
CA ARG A 22 1.25 -6.76 -20.59
C ARG A 22 2.61 -6.20 -20.18
N PHE A 23 2.80 -4.89 -20.25
CA PHE A 23 4.00 -4.24 -19.74
C PHE A 23 4.11 -4.41 -18.23
N LEU A 24 3.07 -4.10 -17.44
CA LEU A 24 3.07 -4.31 -15.99
C LEU A 24 3.35 -5.79 -15.63
N GLU A 25 2.72 -6.72 -16.34
CA GLU A 25 2.90 -8.17 -16.13
C GLU A 25 4.30 -8.66 -16.53
N ALA A 26 4.77 -8.28 -17.73
CA ALA A 26 6.09 -8.63 -18.25
C ALA A 26 7.22 -8.04 -17.40
N HIS A 27 7.01 -6.84 -16.83
CA HIS A 27 7.95 -6.18 -15.93
C HIS A 27 7.69 -6.50 -14.44
N LYS A 28 6.75 -7.42 -14.16
CA LYS A 28 6.40 -7.88 -12.80
C LYS A 28 6.11 -6.71 -11.84
N ILE A 29 5.58 -5.59 -12.34
CA ILE A 29 5.14 -4.45 -11.53
C ILE A 29 3.87 -4.89 -10.79
N LYS A 30 4.08 -5.44 -9.59
CA LYS A 30 3.04 -5.55 -8.56
C LYS A 30 2.88 -4.15 -7.96
N GLU A 31 1.66 -3.68 -7.71
CA GLU A 31 1.51 -2.67 -6.66
C GLU A 31 2.16 -3.24 -5.40
N GLU A 32 3.31 -2.69 -5.00
CA GLU A 32 4.08 -3.29 -3.93
C GLU A 32 3.29 -3.21 -2.62
N PRO A 33 3.10 -4.34 -1.92
CA PRO A 33 2.97 -4.30 -0.48
C PRO A 33 4.37 -3.94 0.07
N MET A 34 4.75 -2.67 0.03
CA MET A 34 5.97 -2.23 0.74
C MET A 34 5.80 -2.63 2.19
N VAL A 35 6.57 -3.58 2.71
CA VAL A 35 6.36 -4.06 4.10
C VAL A 35 6.73 -2.97 5.09
N TYR A 36 7.80 -2.22 4.79
CA TYR A 36 8.22 -1.05 5.51
C TYR A 36 8.34 0.14 4.54
N VAL A 37 7.96 1.32 5.01
CA VAL A 37 8.09 2.58 4.27
C VAL A 37 8.92 3.54 5.09
N SER A 38 9.76 4.34 4.42
CA SER A 38 10.52 5.39 5.09
C SER A 38 9.57 6.41 5.72
N GLN A 39 10.04 7.10 6.75
CA GLN A 39 9.29 8.15 7.43
C GLN A 39 8.79 9.22 6.46
N ASN A 40 9.64 9.67 5.53
CA ASN A 40 9.23 10.66 4.53
C ASN A 40 8.10 10.12 3.65
N LYS A 41 8.18 8.86 3.22
CA LYS A 41 7.13 8.22 2.41
C LYS A 41 5.84 7.98 3.22
N ALA A 42 5.97 7.64 4.51
CA ALA A 42 4.83 7.52 5.42
C ALA A 42 4.15 8.88 5.65
N PHE A 43 4.92 9.94 5.89
CA PHE A 43 4.40 11.29 6.07
C PHE A 43 3.73 11.84 4.81
N GLN A 44 4.32 11.61 3.63
CA GLN A 44 3.71 11.98 2.36
C GLN A 44 2.41 11.23 2.10
N ARG A 45 2.32 9.95 2.49
CA ARG A 45 1.17 9.10 2.20
C ARG A 45 0.02 9.23 3.20
N PHE A 46 0.33 9.37 4.48
CA PHE A 46 -0.65 9.31 5.57
C PHE A 46 -0.79 10.62 6.36
N GLY A 47 0.07 11.61 6.10
CA GLY A 47 0.13 12.87 6.83
C GLY A 47 0.99 12.76 8.09
N ARG A 48 1.89 13.74 8.28
CA ARG A 48 2.82 13.76 9.42
C ARG A 48 2.12 13.68 10.78
N ALA A 49 1.13 14.54 11.00
CA ALA A 49 0.39 14.60 12.28
C ALA A 49 -0.32 13.27 12.61
N ASN A 50 -0.85 12.58 11.60
CA ASN A 50 -1.47 11.27 11.77
C ASN A 50 -0.44 10.21 12.18
N VAL A 51 0.67 10.11 11.44
CA VAL A 51 1.72 9.14 11.73
C VAL A 51 2.35 9.37 13.10
N GLU A 52 2.59 10.63 13.49
CA GLU A 52 3.11 10.98 14.81
C GLU A 52 2.11 10.62 15.93
N ARG A 53 0.83 10.98 15.77
CA ARG A 53 -0.24 10.60 16.71
C ARG A 53 -0.36 9.08 16.86
N TRP A 54 -0.36 8.33 15.76
CA TRP A 54 -0.44 6.86 15.83
C TRP A 54 0.77 6.25 16.51
N ARG A 55 1.96 6.85 16.34
CA ARG A 55 3.18 6.44 17.04
C ARG A 55 3.06 6.68 18.54
N GLU A 56 2.57 7.85 18.95
CA GLU A 56 2.35 8.21 20.35
C GLU A 56 1.29 7.31 21.02
N GLN A 57 0.25 6.93 20.27
CA GLN A 57 -0.77 5.97 20.70
C GLN A 57 -0.29 4.50 20.69
N GLY A 58 0.93 4.23 20.22
CA GLY A 58 1.48 2.87 20.10
C GLY A 58 0.84 2.01 18.99
N LYS A 59 0.07 2.60 18.08
CA LYS A 59 -0.60 1.91 16.96
C LYS A 59 0.34 1.57 15.81
N VAL A 60 1.38 2.38 15.62
CA VAL A 60 2.44 2.14 14.64
C VAL A 60 3.79 2.22 15.32
N ARG A 61 4.69 1.30 14.99
CA ARG A 61 6.05 1.31 15.54
C ARG A 61 7.00 2.04 14.60
N ALA A 62 7.76 2.98 15.17
CA ALA A 62 8.90 3.59 14.48
C ALA A 62 10.12 2.69 14.64
N PHE A 63 10.70 2.24 13.53
CA PHE A 63 11.91 1.46 13.51
C PHE A 63 13.08 2.38 13.17
N GLN A 64 13.92 2.67 14.17
CA GLN A 64 15.13 3.43 13.95
C GLN A 64 16.14 2.57 13.19
N ARG A 65 16.47 2.97 11.97
CA ARG A 65 17.61 2.47 11.20
C ARG A 65 18.80 3.41 11.41
N PRO A 66 20.02 2.98 11.04
CA PRO A 66 21.20 3.83 11.16
C PRO A 66 21.09 5.20 10.47
N GLN A 67 20.28 5.31 9.41
CA GLN A 67 20.20 6.53 8.57
C GLN A 67 18.80 7.14 8.48
N MET A 68 17.75 6.41 8.88
CA MET A 68 16.37 6.87 8.74
C MET A 68 15.43 6.15 9.71
N VAL A 69 14.20 6.62 9.79
CA VAL A 69 13.11 5.92 10.46
C VAL A 69 12.24 5.24 9.40
N GLU A 70 11.84 4.00 9.67
CA GLU A 70 10.88 3.27 8.86
C GLU A 70 9.66 2.88 9.70
N TYR A 71 8.54 2.67 9.01
CA TYR A 71 7.28 2.24 9.60
C TYR A 71 6.76 1.04 8.83
N MET A 72 6.13 0.11 9.54
CA MET A 72 5.49 -1.03 8.88
C MET A 72 4.21 -0.57 8.18
N MET A 73 4.09 -0.86 6.89
CA MET A 73 2.99 -0.38 6.07
C MET A 73 1.65 -0.99 6.47
N ASN A 74 1.64 -2.25 6.93
CA ASN A 74 0.44 -2.90 7.42
C ASN A 74 -0.10 -2.22 8.70
N GLU A 75 0.76 -1.76 9.60
CA GLU A 75 0.39 -1.02 10.81
C GLU A 75 -0.14 0.36 10.44
N LEU A 76 0.51 1.04 9.49
CA LEU A 76 0.03 2.32 8.96
C LEU A 76 -1.34 2.19 8.29
N LEU A 77 -1.55 1.16 7.47
CA LEU A 77 -2.83 0.88 6.82
C LEU A 77 -3.92 0.55 7.85
N LYS A 78 -3.64 -0.32 8.81
CA LYS A 78 -4.56 -0.64 9.91
C LYS A 78 -4.89 0.59 10.77
N ALA A 79 -3.91 1.44 11.07
CA ALA A 79 -4.13 2.65 11.83
C ALA A 79 -5.00 3.66 11.06
N ALA A 80 -4.81 3.74 9.73
CA ALA A 80 -5.62 4.56 8.84
C ALA A 80 -7.06 4.04 8.69
N GLU A 81 -7.26 2.73 8.64
CA GLU A 81 -8.60 2.10 8.57
C GLU A 81 -9.46 2.39 9.80
N ASN A 82 -8.84 2.51 10.98
CA ASN A 82 -9.53 2.72 12.26
C ASN A 82 -9.94 4.18 12.53
N GLN A 83 -9.69 5.11 11.60
CA GLN A 83 -9.85 6.53 11.85
C GLN A 83 -11.13 7.10 11.23
N GLN A 84 -12.19 7.17 12.04
CA GLN A 84 -13.38 8.01 11.82
C GLN A 84 -13.11 9.49 12.15
N ASP A 85 -12.05 10.11 11.66
CA ASP A 85 -11.80 11.54 11.91
C ASP A 85 -11.20 12.21 10.67
N TYR A 86 -12.06 12.64 9.75
CA TYR A 86 -11.77 13.70 8.80
C TYR A 86 -12.69 14.88 9.18
N PHE A 87 -12.10 15.97 9.67
CA PHE A 87 -12.69 17.30 9.60
C PHE A 87 -11.81 18.15 8.68
#